data_AF-A0A3C0TLI0-F1
#
_entry.id   AF-A0A3C0TLI0-F1
#
_cell.length_a   1.000
_cell.length_b   1.000
_cell.length_c   1.000
_cell.angle_alpha   90.00
_cell.angle_beta   90.00
_cell.angle_gamma   90.00
#
_symmetry.space_group_name_H-M   'P 1'
#
loop_
_entity.id
_entity.type
_entity.pdbx_description
1 polymer ?
#
loop_
_entity_poly.entity_id
_entity_poly.type
_entity_poly.pdbx_seq_one_letter_code
_entity_poly.pdbx_strand_id
1 'polypeptide(L)' 'MEIKVERNDIEKAIRLLKRKIQRDGLLRELKNRRFYEKPSLKKKRKQREARKKKLKSMRMGRQGANRDRR' A
#
# COMPACT_ATOMS: atom_id res chain seq x y z
N MET A 1 8.58 1.17 -14.22
CA MET A 1 9.01 0.78 -12.85
C MET A 1 10.22 -0.13 -13.03
N GLU A 2 11.41 0.32 -12.66
CA GLU A 2 12.65 -0.41 -12.97
C GLU A 2 13.43 -0.72 -11.69
N ILE A 3 14.18 -1.82 -11.73
CA ILE A 3 15.06 -2.31 -10.66
C ILE A 3 16.35 -2.77 -11.30
N LYS A 4 17.45 -2.11 -10.93
CA LYS A 4 18.79 -2.52 -11.33
C LYS A 4 19.22 -3.68 -10.44
N VAL A 5 19.73 -4.74 -11.05
CA VAL A 5 20.33 -5.87 -10.33
C VAL A 5 21.80 -5.57 -10.16
N GLU A 6 22.26 -5.54 -8.92
CA GLU A 6 23.67 -5.36 -8.59
C GLU A 6 24.26 -6.72 -8.18
N ARG A 7 25.50 -6.99 -8.59
CA ARG A 7 26.27 -8.18 -8.17
C ARG A 7 25.62 -9.53 -8.47
N ASN A 8 24.75 -9.58 -9.48
CA ASN A 8 23.99 -10.78 -9.88
C ASN A 8 23.03 -11.33 -8.79
N ASP A 9 22.68 -10.52 -7.77
CA ASP A 9 21.75 -10.91 -6.70
C ASP A 9 20.28 -10.83 -7.17
N ILE A 10 19.86 -11.83 -7.96
CA ILE A 10 18.53 -11.90 -8.57
C ILE A 10 17.42 -12.00 -7.51
N GLU A 11 17.64 -12.79 -6.46
CA GLU A 11 16.63 -13.03 -5.42
C GLU A 11 16.28 -11.73 -4.66
N LYS A 12 17.30 -10.91 -4.38
CA LYS A 12 17.15 -9.61 -3.75
C LYS A 12 16.37 -8.65 -4.67
N ALA A 13 16.69 -8.63 -5.96
CA ALA A 13 15.98 -7.83 -6.95
C ALA A 13 14.49 -8.22 -7.04
N ILE A 14 14.16 -9.52 -7.03
CA ILE A 14 12.77 -10.01 -7.02
C ILE A 14 12.06 -9.57 -5.74
N ARG A 15 12.72 -9.63 -4.58
CA ARG A 15 12.12 -9.20 -3.30
C ARG A 15 11.84 -7.69 -3.30
N LEU A 16 12.76 -6.89 -3.83
CA LEU A 16 12.58 -5.45 -3.98
C LEU A 16 11.43 -5.13 -4.95
N LEU A 17 11.33 -5.88 -6.06
CA LEU A 17 10.24 -5.75 -7.03
C LEU A 17 8.89 -6.00 -6.39
N LYS A 18 8.74 -7.11 -5.68
CA LYS A 18 7.52 -7.45 -4.96
C LYS A 18 7.14 -6.35 -3.97
N ARG A 19 8.10 -5.81 -3.20
CA ARG A 19 7.87 -4.70 -2.27
C ARG A 19 7.50 -3.38 -2.97
N LYS A 20 8.05 -3.10 -4.14
CA LYS A 20 7.75 -1.89 -4.92
C LYS A 20 6.34 -1.97 -5.53
N ILE A 21 5.99 -3.11 -6.12
CA ILE A 21 4.63 -3.42 -6.61
C ILE A 21 3.58 -3.28 -5.51
N GLN A 22 3.86 -3.79 -4.32
CA GLN A 22 2.95 -3.67 -3.18
C GLN A 22 2.80 -2.21 -2.70
N ARG A 23 3.89 -1.43 -2.69
CA ARG A 23 3.87 -0.01 -2.29
C ARG A 23 3.10 0.85 -3.26
N ASP A 24 3.32 0.65 -4.55
CA ASP A 24 2.64 1.40 -5.62
C ASP A 24 1.14 1.08 -5.66
N GLY A 25 0.72 -0.05 -5.09
CA GLY A 25 -0.69 -0.42 -5.00
C GLY A 25 -1.28 -0.83 -6.36
N LEU A 26 -0.42 -1.09 -7.35
CA LEU A 26 -0.78 -1.40 -8.73
C LEU A 26 -1.81 -2.54 -8.82
N LEU A 27 -1.60 -3.64 -8.10
CA LEU A 27 -2.51 -4.78 -8.08
C LEU A 27 -3.91 -4.42 -7.59
N ARG A 28 -4.01 -3.51 -6.63
CA ARG A 28 -5.29 -3.02 -6.11
C ARG A 28 -5.99 -2.13 -7.12
N GLU A 29 -5.23 -1.31 -7.84
CA GLU A 29 -5.76 -0.48 -8.90
C GLU A 29 -6.28 -1.32 -10.07
N LEU A 30 -5.52 -2.32 -10.52
CA LEU A 30 -5.95 -3.26 -11.55
C LEU A 30 -7.26 -3.96 -11.16
N LYS A 31 -7.37 -4.44 -9.90
CA LYS A 31 -8.61 -5.04 -9.40
C LYS A 31 -9.80 -4.07 -9.44
N ASN A 32 -9.57 -2.81 -9.09
CA ASN A 32 -10.63 -1.78 -9.09
C ASN A 32 -11.03 -1.35 -10.51
N ARG A 33 -10.11 -1.43 -11.49
CA ARG A 33 -10.34 -1.04 -12.88
C ARG A 33 -10.88 -2.18 -13.75
N ARG A 34 -10.92 -3.42 -13.25
CA ARG A 34 -11.38 -4.59 -14.01
C ARG A 34 -12.83 -4.49 -14.49
N PHE A 35 -13.67 -3.76 -13.76
CA PHE A 35 -15.08 -3.56 -14.09
C PHE A 35 -15.48 -2.10 -13.86
N TYR A 36 -16.55 -1.65 -14.52
CA TYR A 36 -17.09 -0.32 -14.30
C TYR A 36 -17.67 -0.21 -12.87
N GLU A 37 -17.17 0.77 -12.11
CA GLU A 37 -17.70 1.13 -10.80
C GLU A 37 -18.51 2.43 -10.93
N LYS A 38 -19.82 2.37 -10.65
CA LYS A 38 -20.70 3.56 -10.64
C LYS A 38 -20.09 4.66 -9.77
N PRO A 39 -20.15 5.96 -10.15
CA PRO A 39 -19.49 7.05 -9.44
C PRO A 39 -19.85 7.14 -7.95
N SER A 40 -21.08 6.80 -7.56
CA SER A 40 -21.51 6.74 -6.16
C SER A 40 -20.75 5.67 -5.36
N LEU A 41 -20.56 4.48 -5.93
CA LEU A 41 -19.81 3.39 -5.30
C LEU A 41 -18.33 3.75 -5.17
N LYS A 42 -17.75 4.35 -6.22
CA LYS A 42 -16.37 4.86 -6.20
C LYS A 42 -16.15 5.89 -5.09
N LYS A 43 -17.10 6.83 -4.89
CA LYS A 43 -17.09 7.79 -3.77
C LYS A 43 -17.13 7.08 -2.41
N LYS A 44 -18.07 6.14 -2.21
CA LYS A 44 -18.19 5.36 -0.96
C LYS A 44 -16.91 4.56 -0.66
N ARG A 45 -16.32 3.92 -1.68
CA ARG A 45 -15.05 3.19 -1.55
C ARG A 45 -13.92 4.11 -1.13
N LYS A 46 -13.73 5.25 -1.82
CA LYS A 46 -12.68 6.23 -1.48
C LYS A 46 -12.78 6.72 -0.03
N GLN A 47 -13.99 7.03 0.44
CA GLN A 47 -14.22 7.45 1.82
C GLN A 47 -13.87 6.35 2.84
N ARG A 48 -14.28 5.11 2.57
CA ARG A 48 -13.96 3.95 3.43
C ARG A 48 -12.46 3.71 3.51
N GLU A 49 -11.76 3.81 2.38
CA GLU A 49 -10.31 3.63 2.31
C GLU A 49 -9.55 4.74 3.06
N ALA A 50 -9.99 6.00 2.93
CA ALA A 50 -9.43 7.13 3.67
C ALA A 50 -9.61 6.97 5.19
N ARG A 51 -10.82 6.57 5.63
CA ARG A 51 -11.09 6.28 7.05
C ARG A 51 -10.18 5.18 7.59
N LYS A 52 -10.04 4.07 6.85
CA LYS A 52 -9.14 2.97 7.21
C LYS A 52 -7.68 3.43 7.31
N LYS A 53 -7.21 4.26 6.37
CA LYS A 53 -5.85 4.82 6.39
C LYS A 53 -5.61 5.71 7.61
N LYS A 54 -6.56 6.60 7.93
CA LYS A 54 -6.51 7.48 9.12
C LYS A 54 -6.49 6.68 10.42
N LEU A 55 -7.33 5.65 10.54
CA LEU A 55 -7.34 4.79 11.73
C LEU A 55 -6.01 4.03 11.89
N LYS A 56 -5.44 3.54 10.78
CA LYS A 56 -4.14 2.86 10.80
C LYS A 56 -3.02 3.80 11.26
N SER A 57 -2.96 5.03 10.74
CA SER A 57 -1.92 6.00 11.15
C SER A 57 -2.05 6.38 12.62
N MET A 58 -3.27 6.59 13.11
CA MET A 58 -3.52 6.88 14.53
C MET A 58 -3.10 5.74 15.46
N ARG A 59 -3.37 4.49 15.07
CA ARG A 59 -2.95 3.30 15.84
C ARG A 59 -1.42 3.18 15.90
N MET A 60 -0.74 3.39 14.78
CA MET A 60 0.73 3.35 14.73
C MET A 60 1.36 4.46 15.57
N GLY A 61 0.82 5.68 15.52
CA GLY A 61 1.30 6.80 16.33
C GLY A 61 1.12 6.56 17.84
N ARG A 62 -0.02 5.98 18.24
CA ARG A 62 -0.26 5.57 19.64
C ARG A 62 0.70 4.50 20.12
N GLN A 63 1.05 3.53 19.27
CA GLN A 63 2.00 2.48 19.63
C GLN A 63 3.44 3.02 19.79
N GLY A 64 3.85 3.99 18.97
CA GLY A 64 5.14 4.67 19.15
C GLY A 64 5.20 5.45 20.47
N ALA A 65 4.17 6.25 20.75
CA ALA A 65 4.08 7.05 21.97
C ALA A 65 3.98 6.23 23.27
N ASN A 66 3.59 4.95 23.19
CA ASN A 66 3.55 4.05 24.34
C ASN A 66 4.88 3.27 24.52
N ARG A 67 5.76 3.25 23.52
CA ARG A 67 7.10 2.67 23.61
C ARG A 67 8.10 3.65 24.23
N ASP A 68 8.00 4.94 23.92
CA ASP A 68 8.86 5.99 24.50
C ASP A 68 8.57 6.26 25.99
N ARG A 69 7.47 5.73 26.53
CA ARG A 69 7.11 5.84 27.96
C ARG A 69 7.50 4.62 28.79
N ARG A 70 8.23 3.65 28.21
CA ARG A 70 8.70 2.43 28.87
C ARG A 70 10.21 2.43 29.03
#